data_AF-A0A5S4G457-F1
#
_entry.id   AF-A0A5S4G457-F1
#
_cell.length_a   1.000
_cell.length_b   1.000
_cell.length_c   1.000
_cell.angle_alpha   90.00
_cell.angle_beta   90.00
_cell.angle_gamma   90.00
#
_symmetry.space_group_name_H-M   'P 1'
#
loop_
_entity.id
_entity.type
_entity.pdbx_description
1 polymer ?
#
loop_
_entity_poly.entity_id
_entity_poly.type
_entity_poly.pdbx_seq_one_letter_code
_entity_poly.pdbx_strand_id
1 'polypeptide(L)'
;MNQPNDEAITHLTALAERLDDADLLIEHAFGQRPPQLSIKNTNMRDGRGWELLSGAVQVVVDRGKSWFAWDDGDRITRTEFVDVAAERVTRALTVPKLV
;
A
#
# COMPACT_ATOMS: atom_id res chain seq x y z
N MET A 1 20.60 -13.86 -6.23
CA MET A 1 19.65 -12.74 -6.45
C MET A 1 18.29 -13.26 -6.02
N ASN A 2 17.55 -12.52 -5.19
CA ASN A 2 16.16 -12.87 -4.90
C ASN A 2 15.34 -12.78 -6.19
N GLN A 3 14.31 -13.61 -6.34
CA GLN A 3 13.41 -13.47 -7.48
C GLN A 3 12.67 -12.13 -7.35
N PRO A 4 12.32 -11.44 -8.45
CA PRO A 4 11.61 -10.16 -8.39
C PRO A 4 10.35 -10.19 -7.51
N ASN A 5 9.70 -11.35 -7.44
CA ASN A 5 8.55 -11.58 -6.58
C ASN A 5 8.89 -11.61 -5.08
N ASP A 6 10.01 -12.24 -4.70
CA ASP A 6 10.46 -12.31 -3.30
C ASP A 6 10.92 -10.94 -2.80
N GLU A 7 11.56 -10.16 -3.67
CA GLU A 7 11.93 -8.78 -3.40
C GLU A 7 10.68 -7.90 -3.22
N ALA A 8 9.69 -8.03 -4.11
CA ALA A 8 8.43 -7.31 -4.00
C ALA A 8 7.68 -7.64 -2.70
N ILE A 9 7.59 -8.93 -2.34
CA ILE A 9 6.97 -9.37 -1.08
C ILE A 9 7.72 -8.76 0.12
N THR A 10 9.05 -8.79 0.12
CA THR A 10 9.86 -8.21 1.21
C THR A 10 9.57 -6.72 1.41
N HIS A 11 9.51 -5.95 0.33
CA HIS A 11 9.18 -4.52 0.37
C HIS A 11 7.74 -4.27 0.84
N LEU A 12 6.78 -5.06 0.38
CA LEU A 12 5.37 -4.95 0.81
C LEU A 12 5.19 -5.31 2.29
N THR A 13 5.90 -6.32 2.79
CA THR A 13 5.91 -6.65 4.22
C THR A 13 6.47 -5.49 5.05
N ALA A 14 7.60 -4.90 4.64
CA ALA A 14 8.18 -3.76 5.34
C ALA A 14 7.22 -2.54 5.34
N LEU A 15 6.47 -2.33 4.25
CA LEU A 15 5.43 -1.30 4.20
C LEU A 15 4.27 -1.60 5.14
N ALA A 16 3.81 -2.86 5.19
CA ALA A 16 2.73 -3.28 6.08
C ALA A 16 3.10 -3.06 7.56
N GLU A 17 4.30 -3.47 7.96
CA GLU A 17 4.83 -3.26 9.32
C GLU A 17 4.87 -1.77 9.69
N ARG A 18 5.17 -0.89 8.72
CA ARG A 18 5.20 0.56 8.95
C ARG A 18 3.82 1.19 9.12
N LEU A 19 2.79 0.56 8.57
CA LEU A 19 1.41 1.06 8.56
C LEU A 19 0.55 0.54 9.72
N ASP A 20 1.06 -0.41 10.51
CA ASP A 20 0.30 -1.14 11.55
C ASP A 20 -0.29 -0.19 12.63
N ASP A 21 0.32 0.98 12.83
CA ASP A 21 -0.12 1.99 13.81
C ASP A 21 -1.22 2.95 13.30
N ALA A 22 -1.68 2.84 12.04
CA ALA A 22 -2.43 3.92 11.37
C ALA A 22 -3.98 3.81 11.39
N ASP A 23 -4.61 3.01 12.26
CA ASP A 23 -6.06 2.70 12.21
C ASP A 23 -6.51 2.17 10.82
N LEU A 24 -5.61 1.49 10.09
CA LEU A 24 -5.86 0.92 8.76
C LEU A 24 -6.00 -0.61 8.86
N LEU A 25 -6.86 -1.18 8.02
CA LEU A 25 -6.90 -2.62 7.81
C LEU A 25 -5.95 -2.94 6.66
N ILE A 26 -4.99 -3.82 6.93
CA ILE A 26 -3.94 -4.23 5.99
C ILE A 26 -4.11 -5.72 5.68
N GLU A 27 -4.30 -6.05 4.40
CA GLU A 27 -4.51 -7.41 3.92
C GLU A 27 -3.42 -7.77 2.89
N HIS A 28 -2.69 -8.85 3.18
CA HIS A 28 -1.60 -9.33 2.33
C HIS A 28 -2.16 -10.18 1.18
N ALA A 29 -1.90 -9.79 -0.07
CA ALA A 29 -2.34 -10.50 -1.27
C ALA A 29 -1.14 -11.06 -2.06
N PHE A 30 -0.25 -11.78 -1.39
CA PHE A 30 0.99 -12.32 -1.99
C PHE A 30 0.79 -13.48 -2.97
N GLY A 31 -0.40 -14.07 -3.04
CA GLY A 31 -0.75 -15.09 -4.03
C GLY A 31 -0.98 -14.53 -5.44
N GLN A 32 -1.07 -13.21 -5.61
CA GLN A 32 -1.29 -12.56 -6.89
C GLN A 32 0.03 -12.30 -7.63
N ARG A 33 -0.05 -12.09 -8.95
CA ARG A 33 1.08 -11.66 -9.78
C ARG A 33 0.70 -10.42 -10.58
N PRO A 34 1.28 -9.24 -10.27
CA PRO A 34 2.25 -8.98 -9.20
C PRO A 34 1.63 -9.14 -7.78
N PRO A 35 2.45 -9.34 -6.73
CA PRO A 35 1.96 -9.38 -5.35
C PRO A 35 1.51 -7.98 -4.94
N GLN A 36 0.50 -7.92 -4.08
CA GLN A 36 -0.10 -6.66 -3.64
C GLN A 36 -0.35 -6.62 -2.13
N LEU A 37 -0.46 -5.41 -1.60
CA LEU A 37 -0.89 -5.11 -0.23
C LEU A 37 -2.17 -4.28 -0.31
N SER A 38 -3.30 -4.88 0.08
CA SER A 38 -4.61 -4.21 0.11
C SER A 38 -4.77 -3.46 1.43
N ILE A 39 -5.14 -2.18 1.36
CA ILE A 39 -5.21 -1.31 2.53
C ILE A 39 -6.55 -0.57 2.52
N LYS A 40 -7.21 -0.52 3.68
CA LYS A 40 -8.55 0.06 3.84
C LYS A 40 -8.62 0.92 5.10
N ASN A 41 -9.33 2.05 5.05
CA ASN A 41 -9.62 2.83 6.25
C ASN A 41 -10.74 2.16 7.08
N THR A 42 -10.44 1.84 8.35
CA THR A 42 -11.39 1.17 9.26
C THR A 42 -12.51 2.09 9.77
N ASN A 43 -12.32 3.41 9.70
CA ASN A 43 -13.27 4.40 10.23
C ASN A 43 -14.47 4.66 9.29
N MET A 44 -14.43 4.16 8.05
CA MET A 44 -15.52 4.37 7.09
C MET A 44 -16.67 3.41 7.38
N ARG A 45 -17.90 3.96 7.40
CA ARG A 45 -19.13 3.18 7.67
C ARG A 45 -20.05 3.05 6.44
N ASP A 46 -19.82 3.85 5.41
CA ASP A 46 -20.59 3.82 4.16
C ASP A 46 -19.81 3.12 3.03
N GLY A 47 -20.52 2.36 2.20
CA GLY A 47 -19.88 1.59 1.11
C GLY A 47 -19.15 2.47 0.08
N ARG A 48 -19.65 3.69 -0.17
CA ARG A 48 -19.01 4.65 -1.08
C ARG A 48 -17.72 5.22 -0.52
N GLY A 49 -17.66 5.47 0.79
CA GLY A 49 -16.43 5.90 1.46
C GLY A 49 -15.36 4.81 1.51
N TRP A 50 -15.77 3.55 1.61
CA TRP A 50 -14.86 2.40 1.48
C TRP A 50 -14.17 2.34 0.12
N GLU A 51 -14.91 2.49 -0.98
CA GLU A 51 -14.32 2.50 -2.34
C GLU A 51 -13.38 3.69 -2.56
N LEU A 52 -13.70 4.85 -1.97
CA LEU A 52 -12.87 6.05 -2.10
C LEU A 52 -11.62 6.01 -1.21
N LEU A 53 -11.67 5.33 -0.06
CA LEU A 53 -10.62 5.26 0.96
C LEU A 53 -10.15 3.81 1.17
N SER A 54 -9.95 3.13 0.06
CA SER A 54 -9.22 1.87 -0.02
C SER A 54 -8.32 1.86 -1.25
N GLY A 55 -7.37 0.94 -1.27
CA GLY A 55 -6.66 0.57 -2.49
C GLY A 55 -5.56 -0.44 -2.24
N ALA A 56 -4.82 -0.75 -3.28
CA ALA A 56 -3.75 -1.73 -3.24
C ALA A 56 -2.41 -1.08 -3.58
N VAL A 57 -1.36 -1.48 -2.88
CA VAL A 57 0.02 -1.10 -3.17
C VAL A 57 0.75 -2.29 -3.74
N GLN A 58 1.49 -2.06 -4.81
CA GLN A 58 2.37 -3.04 -5.45
C GLN A 58 3.79 -2.49 -5.54
N VAL A 59 4.74 -3.39 -5.79
CA VAL A 59 6.13 -3.03 -6.07
C VAL A 59 6.40 -3.28 -7.55
N VAL A 60 6.70 -2.21 -8.27
CA VAL A 60 7.11 -2.29 -9.67
C VAL A 60 8.61 -2.52 -9.71
N VAL A 61 9.03 -3.59 -10.37
CA VAL A 61 10.44 -3.91 -10.59
C VAL A 61 10.74 -3.75 -12.07
N ASP A 62 11.55 -2.75 -12.42
CA ASP A 62 11.97 -2.49 -13.81
C ASP A 62 13.45 -2.16 -13.87
N ARG A 63 14.18 -2.83 -14.77
CA ARG A 63 15.62 -2.61 -15.04
C ARG A 63 16.50 -2.52 -13.78
N GLY A 64 16.24 -3.39 -12.80
CA GLY A 64 17.03 -3.46 -11.56
C GLY A 64 16.70 -2.36 -10.53
N LYS A 65 15.60 -1.64 -10.73
CA LYS A 65 15.04 -0.70 -9.75
C LYS A 65 13.68 -1.19 -9.29
N SER A 66 13.39 -0.99 -8.01
CA SER A 66 12.10 -1.34 -7.40
C SER A 66 11.48 -0.12 -6.72
N TRP A 67 10.20 0.13 -6.96
CA TRP A 67 9.48 1.24 -6.32
C TRP A 67 8.04 0.87 -5.98
N PHE A 68 7.52 1.50 -4.94
CA PHE A 68 6.12 1.39 -4.55
C PHE A 68 5.23 2.18 -5.51
N ALA A 69 4.12 1.56 -5.91
CA ALA A 69 3.08 2.17 -6.71
C ALA A 69 1.70 1.75 -6.18
N TRP A 70 0.74 2.66 -6.25
CA TRP A 70 -0.65 2.26 -6.08
C TRP A 70 -1.10 1.48 -7.31
N ASP A 71 -2.00 0.51 -7.17
CA ASP A 71 -2.46 -0.32 -8.28
C ASP A 71 -3.34 0.48 -9.28
N ASP A 72 -4.05 1.51 -8.80
CA ASP A 72 -4.69 2.53 -9.65
C ASP A 72 -3.71 3.54 -10.29
N GLY A 73 -2.40 3.39 -10.01
CA GLY A 73 -1.31 4.13 -10.62
C GLY A 73 -1.10 5.56 -10.12
N ASP A 74 -2.11 6.22 -9.54
CA ASP A 74 -2.14 7.68 -9.41
C ASP A 74 -1.97 8.19 -7.96
N ARG A 75 -2.31 7.39 -6.95
CA ARG A 75 -2.38 7.90 -5.55
C ARG A 75 -1.07 7.83 -4.77
N ILE A 76 -0.17 6.91 -5.11
CA ILE A 76 1.22 6.92 -4.62
C ILE A 76 2.09 7.35 -5.79
N THR A 77 2.63 8.57 -5.72
CA THR A 77 3.74 8.94 -6.59
C THR A 77 4.89 7.94 -6.35
N ARG A 78 5.55 7.48 -7.42
CA ARG A 78 6.62 6.47 -7.35
C ARG A 78 7.66 6.85 -6.29
N THR A 79 8.04 5.90 -5.44
CA THR A 79 9.08 6.07 -4.42
C THR A 79 9.76 4.74 -4.10
N GLU A 80 11.07 4.77 -3.86
CA GLU A 80 11.85 3.59 -3.44
C GLU A 80 11.88 3.46 -1.91
N PHE A 81 11.55 4.53 -1.18
CA PHE A 81 11.62 4.57 0.29
C PHE A 81 10.30 4.15 0.93
N VAL A 82 10.39 3.16 1.83
CA VAL A 82 9.24 2.62 2.60
C VAL A 82 8.57 3.69 3.46
N ASP A 83 9.33 4.57 4.11
CA ASP A 83 8.79 5.63 4.98
C ASP A 83 7.93 6.63 4.19
N VAL A 84 8.40 7.02 3.00
CA VAL A 84 7.68 7.95 2.12
C VAL A 84 6.42 7.28 1.56
N ALA A 85 6.48 5.98 1.24
CA ALA A 85 5.31 5.22 0.82
C ALA A 85 4.27 5.15 1.94
N ALA A 86 4.69 4.84 3.17
CA ALA A 86 3.81 4.77 4.34
C ALA A 86 3.12 6.10 4.62
N GLU A 87 3.87 7.21 4.66
CA GLU A 87 3.30 8.55 4.85
C GLU A 87 2.22 8.88 3.80
N ARG A 88 2.49 8.57 2.53
CA ARG A 88 1.55 8.82 1.43
C ARG A 88 0.30 7.96 1.53
N VAL A 89 0.45 6.68 1.85
CA VAL A 89 -0.67 5.76 2.10
C VAL A 89 -1.53 6.29 3.24
N THR A 90 -0.92 6.58 4.39
CA THR A 90 -1.64 7.09 5.57
C THR A 90 -2.39 8.36 5.19
N ARG A 91 -1.73 9.33 4.57
CA ARG A 91 -2.38 10.59 4.15
C ARG A 91 -3.51 10.39 3.14
N ALA A 92 -3.36 9.46 2.19
CA ALA A 92 -4.38 9.18 1.19
C ALA A 92 -5.61 8.51 1.78
N LEU A 93 -5.42 7.70 2.83
CA LEU A 93 -6.49 6.86 3.38
C LEU A 93 -7.05 7.35 4.71
N THR A 94 -6.38 8.24 5.45
CA THR A 94 -6.91 8.78 6.71
C THR A 94 -7.62 10.12 6.48
N VAL A 95 -8.93 10.13 6.76
CA VAL A 95 -9.71 11.34 6.99
C VAL A 95 -9.77 11.51 8.52
N PRO A 96 -9.59 12.71 9.08
CA PRO A 96 -9.78 12.93 10.51
C PRO A 96 -11.15 12.40 10.94
N LYS A 97 -11.23 11.69 12.07
CA LYS A 97 -12.51 11.29 12.67
C LYS A 97 -13.39 12.54 12.73
N LEU A 98 -14.43 12.59 11.89
CA LEU A 98 -15.47 13.62 12.02
C LEU A 98 -16.09 13.40 13.40
N VAL A 99 -15.81 14.34 14.30
CA VAL A 99 -16.34 14.39 15.67
C VAL A 99 -17.84 14.60 15.63
#